data_AF-A0A7V2SY36-F1
#
_entry.id   AF-A0A7V2SY36-F1
#
_cell.length_a   1.000
_cell.length_b   1.000
_cell.length_c   1.000
_cell.angle_alpha   90.00
_cell.angle_beta   90.00
_cell.angle_gamma   90.00
#
_symmetry.space_group_name_H-M   'P 1'
#
loop_
_entity.id
_entity.type
_entity.pdbx_description
1 polymer ?
#
loop_
_entity_poly.entity_id
_entity_poly.type
_entity_poly.pdbx_seq_one_letter_code
_entity_poly.pdbx_strand_id
1 'polypeptide(L)'
;MNWYIFSAGALVIIAFFVHAVVGDKEFRLLRPETEGGNTRENDVWIQTRSGWHWVSVDLLLTGIALLLIASTDIISAKREISFLLFLYYLVTGITWLITVLLNKANNNQILVIGQWIFCFIVSGLTYIGWSQL
;
A
#
# COMPACT_ATOMS: atom_id res chain seq x y z
N MET A 1 13.31 17.27 -11.81
CA MET A 1 12.34 16.21 -11.50
C MET A 1 13.10 14.98 -11.05
N ASN A 2 12.79 14.44 -9.87
CA ASN A 2 13.46 13.25 -9.35
C ASN A 2 12.78 11.99 -9.90
N TRP A 3 13.42 11.33 -10.87
CA TRP A 3 12.81 10.20 -11.59
C TRP A 3 12.58 8.96 -10.71
N TYR A 4 13.36 8.76 -9.65
CA TYR A 4 13.18 7.65 -8.72
C TYR A 4 11.92 7.85 -7.87
N ILE A 5 11.76 9.03 -7.25
CA ILE A 5 10.56 9.38 -6.48
C ILE A 5 9.33 9.44 -7.39
N PHE A 6 9.47 9.96 -8.61
CA PHE A 6 8.38 9.98 -9.59
C PHE A 6 7.89 8.56 -9.91
N SER A 7 8.83 7.64 -10.20
CA SER A 7 8.51 6.24 -10.49
C SER A 7 7.86 5.55 -9.29
N ALA A 8 8.33 5.82 -8.08
CA ALA A 8 7.70 5.35 -6.85
C ALA A 8 6.24 5.84 -6.75
N GLY A 9 6.01 7.14 -6.92
CA GLY A 9 4.67 7.72 -6.90
C GLY A 9 3.74 7.14 -7.98
N ALA A 10 4.23 6.97 -9.21
CA ALA A 10 3.46 6.37 -10.30
C ALA A 10 3.06 4.92 -9.99
N LEU A 11 3.99 4.09 -9.49
CA LEU A 11 3.71 2.72 -9.06
C LEU A 11 2.66 2.67 -7.96
N VAL A 12 2.75 3.58 -6.99
CA VAL A 12 1.78 3.66 -5.88
C VAL A 12 0.39 4.05 -6.38
N ILE A 13 0.27 4.99 -7.33
CA ILE A 13 -1.02 5.37 -7.92
C ILE A 13 -1.63 4.22 -8.72
N ILE A 14 -0.83 3.47 -9.46
CA ILE A 14 -1.30 2.26 -10.15
C ILE A 14 -1.79 1.23 -9.11
N ALA A 15 -1.01 1.01 -8.04
CA ALA A 15 -1.38 0.11 -6.96
C ALA A 15 -2.68 0.53 -6.27
N PHE A 16 -2.93 1.83 -6.10
CA PHE A 16 -4.20 2.36 -5.59
C PHE A 16 -5.39 1.87 -6.44
N PHE A 17 -5.34 2.02 -7.77
CA PHE A 17 -6.44 1.58 -8.63
C PHE A 17 -6.64 0.07 -8.60
N VAL A 18 -5.54 -0.70 -8.63
CA VAL A 18 -5.59 -2.16 -8.50
C VAL A 18 -6.21 -2.55 -7.16
N HIS A 19 -5.77 -1.95 -6.06
CA HIS A 19 -6.21 -2.27 -4.71
C HIS A 19 -7.67 -1.86 -4.45
N ALA A 20 -8.03 -0.62 -4.79
CA ALA A 20 -9.35 -0.05 -4.50
C ALA A 20 -10.47 -0.62 -5.38
N VAL A 21 -10.15 -1.04 -6.62
CA VAL A 21 -11.15 -1.48 -7.60
C VAL A 21 -11.09 -2.98 -7.86
N VAL A 22 -9.94 -3.51 -8.26
CA VAL A 22 -9.79 -4.94 -8.58
C VAL A 22 -9.81 -5.75 -7.30
N GLY A 23 -9.05 -5.31 -6.29
CA GLY A 23 -9.01 -5.94 -4.97
C GLY A 23 -10.35 -5.94 -4.25
N ASP A 24 -11.10 -4.82 -4.27
CA ASP A 24 -12.44 -4.76 -3.65
C ASP A 24 -13.44 -5.71 -4.33
N LYS A 25 -13.35 -5.92 -5.65
CA LYS A 25 -14.20 -6.90 -6.36
C LYS A 25 -13.96 -8.31 -5.85
N GLU A 26 -12.70 -8.72 -5.72
CA GLU A 26 -12.33 -10.02 -5.17
C GLU A 26 -12.76 -10.14 -3.69
N PHE A 27 -12.55 -9.08 -2.90
CA PHE A 27 -12.92 -9.05 -1.48
C PHE A 27 -14.43 -9.22 -1.26
N ARG A 28 -15.25 -8.67 -2.15
CA ARG A 28 -16.72 -8.81 -2.08
C ARG A 28 -17.20 -10.24 -2.28
N LEU A 29 -16.43 -11.11 -2.94
CA LEU A 29 -16.75 -12.54 -3.07
C LEU A 29 -16.70 -13.26 -1.71
N LEU A 30 -16.02 -12.68 -0.72
CA LEU A 30 -15.90 -13.21 0.65
C LEU A 30 -17.03 -12.74 1.58
N ARG A 31 -18.05 -12.03 1.06
CA ARG A 31 -19.17 -11.56 1.87
C ARG A 31 -19.95 -12.76 2.43
N PRO A 32 -20.25 -12.80 3.74
CA PRO A 32 -21.08 -13.86 4.32
C PRO A 32 -22.44 -13.96 3.65
N GLU A 33 -22.93 -15.18 3.42
CA GLU A 33 -24.23 -15.46 2.75
C GLU A 33 -25.45 -15.04 3.58
N THR A 34 -25.28 -14.81 4.89
CA THR A 34 -26.35 -14.33 5.77
C THR A 34 -26.60 -12.84 5.55
N GLU A 35 -27.24 -12.49 4.44
CA GLU A 35 -27.70 -11.13 4.19
C GLU A 35 -28.72 -10.68 5.25
N GLY A 36 -28.45 -9.55 5.90
CA GLY A 36 -29.41 -8.85 6.77
C GLY A 36 -29.40 -9.25 8.25
N GLY A 37 -28.56 -10.18 8.68
CA GLY A 37 -28.35 -10.48 10.10
C GLY A 37 -27.31 -9.56 10.74
N ASN A 38 -27.60 -9.07 11.95
CA ASN A 38 -26.61 -8.47 12.86
C ASN A 38 -25.71 -9.59 13.42
N THR A 39 -24.95 -10.24 12.53
CA THR A 39 -24.05 -11.35 12.86
C THR A 39 -22.64 -10.82 13.02
N ARG A 40 -21.90 -11.43 13.95
CA ARG A 40 -20.48 -11.12 14.18
C ARG A 40 -19.64 -11.26 12.90
N GLU A 41 -19.99 -12.19 12.02
CA GLU A 41 -19.29 -12.41 10.74
C GLU A 41 -19.48 -11.24 9.78
N ASN A 42 -20.70 -10.68 9.71
CA ASN A 42 -20.98 -9.49 8.91
C ASN A 42 -20.24 -8.26 9.47
N ASP A 43 -20.21 -8.09 10.80
CA ASP A 43 -19.45 -7.01 11.44
C ASP A 43 -17.95 -7.08 11.12
N VAL A 44 -17.36 -8.28 11.23
CA VAL A 44 -15.95 -8.51 10.89
C VAL A 44 -15.70 -8.24 9.41
N TRP A 45 -16.58 -8.68 8.51
CA TRP A 45 -16.45 -8.42 7.08
C TRP A 45 -16.49 -6.92 6.76
N ILE A 46 -17.43 -6.17 7.34
CA ILE A 46 -17.53 -4.71 7.20
C ILE A 46 -16.26 -4.03 7.74
N GLN A 47 -15.78 -4.46 8.92
CA GLN A 47 -14.59 -3.91 9.54
C GLN A 47 -13.33 -4.15 8.69
N THR A 48 -13.13 -5.38 8.22
CA THR A 48 -11.98 -5.74 7.37
C THR A 48 -12.03 -5.00 6.04
N ARG A 49 -13.21 -4.87 5.42
CA ARG A 49 -13.39 -4.09 4.18
C ARG A 49 -13.14 -2.59 4.39
N SER A 50 -13.49 -2.07 5.56
CA SER A 50 -13.17 -0.68 5.93
C SER A 50 -11.66 -0.49 6.06
N GLY A 51 -10.97 -1.45 6.70
CA GLY A 51 -9.49 -1.47 6.74
C GLY A 51 -8.86 -1.56 5.35
N TRP A 52 -9.45 -2.35 4.44
CA TRP A 52 -9.02 -2.42 3.04
C TRP A 52 -9.09 -1.04 2.35
N HIS A 53 -10.21 -0.33 2.48
CA HIS A 53 -10.31 1.01 1.88
C HIS A 53 -9.46 2.07 2.59
N TRP A 54 -9.15 1.90 3.87
CA TRP A 54 -8.14 2.74 4.54
C TRP A 54 -6.78 2.60 3.85
N VAL A 55 -6.30 1.38 3.58
CA VAL A 55 -5.05 1.17 2.82
C VAL A 55 -5.12 1.83 1.43
N SER A 56 -6.29 1.84 0.80
CA SER A 56 -6.47 2.54 -0.49
C SER A 56 -6.27 4.06 -0.36
N VAL A 57 -6.77 4.67 0.71
CA VAL A 57 -6.55 6.10 1.00
C VAL A 57 -5.07 6.38 1.24
N ASP A 58 -4.39 5.53 2.01
CA ASP A 58 -2.95 5.65 2.26
C ASP A 58 -2.15 5.59 0.96
N LEU A 59 -2.46 4.63 0.07
CA LEU A 59 -1.83 4.54 -1.25
C LEU A 59 -2.07 5.81 -2.08
N LEU A 60 -3.31 6.31 -2.14
CA LEU A 60 -3.61 7.51 -2.90
C LEU A 60 -2.82 8.73 -2.38
N LEU A 61 -2.85 8.97 -1.07
CA LEU A 61 -2.22 10.14 -0.47
C LEU A 61 -0.70 10.08 -0.57
N THR A 62 -0.10 8.93 -0.28
CA THR A 62 1.36 8.76 -0.38
C THR A 62 1.82 8.81 -1.84
N GLY A 63 1.04 8.27 -2.79
CA GLY A 63 1.32 8.38 -4.22
C GLY A 63 1.30 9.82 -4.71
N ILE A 64 0.28 10.60 -4.32
CA ILE A 64 0.21 12.04 -4.61
C ILE A 64 1.40 12.78 -3.99
N ALA A 65 1.72 12.50 -2.72
CA ALA A 65 2.85 13.14 -2.05
C ALA A 65 4.17 12.88 -2.77
N LEU A 66 4.45 11.64 -3.17
CA LEU A 66 5.64 11.28 -3.95
C LEU A 66 5.67 12.03 -5.30
N LEU A 67 4.55 12.07 -6.03
CA LEU A 67 4.48 12.80 -7.30
C LEU A 67 4.72 14.31 -7.12
N LEU A 68 4.14 14.92 -6.09
CA LEU A 68 4.33 16.34 -5.78
C LEU A 68 5.79 16.65 -5.41
N ILE A 69 6.41 15.82 -4.56
CA ILE A 69 7.82 15.94 -4.19
C ILE A 69 8.72 15.84 -5.44
N ALA A 70 8.42 14.91 -6.33
CA ALA A 70 9.24 14.65 -7.51
C ALA A 70 9.14 15.75 -8.58
N SER A 71 7.96 16.37 -8.73
CA SER A 71 7.63 17.22 -9.89
C SER A 71 7.45 18.71 -9.58
N THR A 72 7.28 19.09 -8.32
CA THR A 72 6.99 20.49 -7.93
C THR A 72 7.87 20.97 -6.77
N ASP A 73 7.93 22.28 -6.54
CA ASP A 73 8.61 22.89 -5.38
C ASP A 73 7.62 23.38 -4.29
N ILE A 74 6.37 22.93 -4.33
CA ILE A 74 5.32 23.34 -3.37
C ILE A 74 5.63 22.85 -1.94
N ILE A 75 6.33 21.71 -1.82
CA ILE A 75 6.71 21.12 -0.54
C ILE A 75 8.13 21.55 -0.21
N SER A 76 8.31 22.30 0.88
CA SER A 76 9.64 22.72 1.35
C SER A 76 10.43 21.57 2.00
N ALA A 77 9.77 20.74 2.80
CA ALA A 77 10.38 19.64 3.56
C ALA A 77 10.49 18.33 2.75
N LYS A 78 10.97 18.41 1.50
CA LYS A 78 11.00 17.26 0.57
C LYS A 78 11.80 16.10 1.13
N ARG A 79 12.94 16.40 1.75
CA ARG A 79 13.91 15.40 2.21
C ARG A 79 13.37 14.65 3.42
N GLU A 80 12.80 15.35 4.38
CA GLU A 80 12.20 14.77 5.59
C GLU A 80 10.99 13.90 5.24
N ILE A 81 10.09 14.41 4.40
CA ILE A 81 8.88 13.66 4.00
C ILE A 81 9.26 12.44 3.17
N SER A 82 10.21 12.55 2.23
CA SER A 82 10.66 11.39 1.44
C SER A 82 11.29 10.31 2.33
N PHE A 83 12.05 10.70 3.35
CA PHE A 83 12.61 9.75 4.32
C PHE A 83 11.51 9.03 5.11
N LEU A 84 10.49 9.76 5.57
CA LEU A 84 9.33 9.17 6.25
C LEU A 84 8.56 8.22 5.35
N LEU A 85 8.36 8.56 4.07
CA LEU A 85 7.69 7.69 3.10
C LEU A 85 8.53 6.44 2.79
N PHE A 86 9.85 6.57 2.66
CA PHE A 86 10.76 5.43 2.56
C PHE A 86 10.59 4.46 3.73
N LEU A 87 10.62 4.98 4.97
CA LEU A 87 10.47 4.19 6.18
C LEU A 87 9.08 3.56 6.28
N TYR A 88 8.03 4.32 5.95
CA TYR A 88 6.65 3.83 5.94
C TYR A 88 6.52 2.60 5.04
N TYR A 89 6.98 2.67 3.78
CA TYR A 89 6.93 1.53 2.88
C TYR A 89 7.83 0.37 3.32
N LEU A 90 9.00 0.66 3.91
CA LEU A 90 9.89 -0.38 4.44
C LEU A 90 9.22 -1.16 5.58
N VAL A 91 8.70 -0.45 6.58
CA VAL A 91 8.06 -1.03 7.76
C VAL A 91 6.78 -1.76 7.36
N THR A 92 6.00 -1.24 6.41
CA THR A 92 4.83 -1.92 5.86
C THR A 92 5.23 -3.25 5.19
N GLY A 93 6.27 -3.25 4.36
CA GLY A 93 6.77 -4.47 3.71
C GLY A 93 7.26 -5.51 4.72
N ILE A 94 8.00 -5.09 5.75
CA ILE A 94 8.46 -5.98 6.84
C ILE A 94 7.27 -6.54 7.62
N THR A 95 6.34 -5.69 8.03
CA THR A 95 5.15 -6.08 8.81
C THR A 95 4.38 -7.14 8.04
N TRP A 96 4.20 -6.94 6.74
CA TRP A 96 3.49 -7.87 5.90
C TRP A 96 4.19 -9.22 5.75
N LEU A 97 5.52 -9.22 5.55
CA LEU A 97 6.31 -10.45 5.50
C LEU A 97 6.22 -11.21 6.83
N ILE A 98 6.30 -10.50 7.97
CA ILE A 98 6.12 -11.10 9.31
C ILE A 98 4.74 -11.74 9.41
N THR A 99 3.66 -11.04 9.02
CA THR A 99 2.30 -11.59 9.05
C THR A 99 2.19 -12.87 8.23
N VAL A 100 2.75 -12.88 7.01
CA VAL A 100 2.76 -14.05 6.14
C VAL A 100 3.51 -15.23 6.77
N LEU A 101 4.69 -14.99 7.35
CA LEU A 101 5.49 -16.01 8.01
C LEU A 101 4.79 -16.59 9.26
N LEU A 102 4.15 -15.74 10.07
CA LEU A 102 3.44 -16.17 11.28
C LEU A 102 2.20 -17.02 10.98
N ASN A 103 1.54 -16.78 9.84
CA ASN A 103 0.34 -17.52 9.44
C ASN A 103 0.64 -18.80 8.64
N LYS A 104 1.91 -19.21 8.53
CA LYS A 104 2.35 -20.45 7.84
C LYS A 104 1.79 -20.57 6.42
N ALA A 105 1.70 -19.45 5.69
CA ALA A 105 1.29 -19.47 4.30
C ALA A 105 2.23 -20.38 3.47
N ASN A 106 1.69 -21.16 2.54
CA ASN A 106 2.52 -21.98 1.67
C ASN A 106 3.26 -21.10 0.63
N ASN A 107 4.36 -21.59 0.06
CA ASN A 107 5.20 -20.79 -0.87
C ASN A 107 4.42 -20.19 -2.04
N ASN A 108 3.37 -20.87 -2.53
CA ASN A 108 2.53 -20.36 -3.61
C ASN A 108 1.63 -19.21 -3.14
N GLN A 109 1.10 -19.29 -1.92
CA GLN A 109 0.37 -18.21 -1.28
C GLN A 109 1.28 -17.00 -1.06
N ILE A 110 2.53 -17.19 -0.62
CA ILE A 110 3.51 -16.10 -0.41
C ILE A 110 3.84 -15.33 -1.70
N LEU A 111 3.84 -16.00 -2.87
CA LEU A 111 4.11 -15.35 -4.15
C LEU A 111 2.86 -14.68 -4.74
N VAL A 112 1.69 -15.29 -4.57
CA VAL A 112 0.39 -14.68 -4.93
C VAL A 112 0.12 -13.44 -4.07
N ILE A 113 0.53 -13.51 -2.80
CA ILE A 113 0.55 -12.45 -1.81
C ILE A 113 1.92 -11.74 -1.99
N GLY A 114 2.13 -11.05 -3.12
CA GLY A 114 3.39 -10.38 -3.49
C GLY A 114 3.52 -8.88 -3.13
N GLN A 115 2.64 -8.32 -2.31
CA GLN A 115 2.59 -6.91 -1.93
C GLN A 115 3.81 -6.41 -1.11
N TRP A 116 4.56 -7.31 -0.43
CA TRP A 116 5.86 -6.97 0.18
C TRP A 116 6.89 -6.57 -0.88
N ILE A 117 6.87 -7.22 -2.05
CA ILE A 117 7.76 -6.88 -3.18
C ILE A 117 7.48 -5.44 -3.61
N PHE A 118 6.20 -5.10 -3.79
CA PHE A 118 5.77 -3.73 -4.09
C PHE A 118 6.28 -2.75 -3.03
N CYS A 119 6.08 -3.04 -1.75
CA CYS A 119 6.54 -2.18 -0.66
C CYS A 119 8.05 -1.95 -0.68
N PHE A 120 8.86 -2.99 -0.89
CA PHE A 120 10.31 -2.87 -0.95
C PHE A 120 10.80 -2.15 -2.21
N ILE A 121 10.14 -2.35 -3.36
CA ILE A 121 10.46 -1.59 -4.58
C ILE A 121 10.20 -0.10 -4.36
N VAL A 122 9.02 0.26 -3.85
CA VAL A 122 8.66 1.66 -3.58
C VAL A 122 9.59 2.27 -2.53
N SER A 123 9.90 1.53 -1.47
CA SER A 123 10.85 1.95 -0.42
C SER A 123 12.24 2.21 -1.02
N GLY A 124 12.77 1.27 -1.81
CA GLY A 124 14.09 1.39 -2.45
C GLY A 124 14.16 2.57 -3.42
N LEU A 125 13.16 2.74 -4.29
CA LEU A 125 13.07 3.89 -5.20
C LEU A 125 13.01 5.22 -4.43
N THR A 126 12.21 5.27 -3.36
CA THR A 126 12.09 6.47 -2.53
C THR A 126 13.39 6.77 -1.80
N TYR A 127 14.13 5.77 -1.31
CA TYR A 127 15.44 5.94 -0.66
C TYR A 127 16.51 6.48 -1.63
N ILE A 128 16.61 5.88 -2.81
CA ILE A 128 17.57 6.32 -3.85
C ILE A 128 17.24 7.77 -4.23
N GLY A 129 15.96 8.06 -4.47
CA GLY A 129 15.51 9.41 -4.76
C GLY A 129 15.79 10.40 -3.62
N TRP A 130 15.53 10.01 -2.38
CA TRP A 130 15.81 10.81 -1.19
C TRP A 130 17.28 11.19 -1.04
N SER A 131 18.21 10.27 -1.34
CA SER A 131 19.65 10.56 -1.31
C SER A 131 20.12 11.59 -2.34
N GLN A 132 19.24 11.98 -3.28
CA GLN A 132 19.50 12.92 -4.38
C GLN A 132 18.71 14.23 -4.23
N LEU A 133 17.92 14.38 -3.16
CA LEU A 133 17.22 15.63 -2.79
C LEU A 133 18.14 16.54 -1.99
#